data_AF-A0A1I4UBK7-F1
#
_entry.id   AF-A0A1I4UBK7-F1
#
_cell.length_a   1.000
_cell.length_b   1.000
_cell.length_c   1.000
_cell.angle_alpha   90.00
_cell.angle_beta   90.00
_cell.angle_gamma   90.00
#
_symmetry.space_group_name_H-M   'P 1'
#
loop_
_entity.id
_entity.type
_entity.pdbx_description
1 polymer ?
#
loop_
_entity_poly.entity_id
_entity_poly.type
_entity_poly.pdbx_seq_one_letter_code
_entity_poly.pdbx_strand_id
1 'polypeptide(L)' 'MWELKLAVCIIYDVLDLTLGRTLFVIPFGGELVGCALCAAMFGTSGLLYGLEALDMTEQIDGFIPTATLIALMNKPKPNR' A
#
# COMPACT_ATOMS: atom_id res chain seq x y z
N MET A 1 -11.17 12.79 6.35
CA MET A 1 -10.11 13.25 5.44
C MET A 1 -9.61 12.07 4.63
N TRP A 2 -10.40 11.64 3.65
CA TRP A 2 -10.01 10.50 2.80
C TRP A 2 -8.89 10.91 1.84
N GLU A 3 -8.91 12.16 1.39
CA GLU A 3 -7.94 12.81 0.53
C GLU A 3 -6.53 12.77 1.13
N LEU A 4 -6.42 12.98 2.45
CA LEU A 4 -5.15 12.89 3.16
C LEU A 4 -4.63 11.44 3.18
N LYS A 5 -5.52 10.47 3.44
CA LYS A 5 -5.15 9.04 3.39
C LYS A 5 -4.72 8.64 1.99
N LEU A 6 -5.41 9.11 0.95
CA LEU A 6 -5.03 8.91 -0.44
C LEU A 6 -3.65 9.50 -0.74
N ALA A 7 -3.39 10.74 -0.31
CA ALA A 7 -2.08 11.37 -0.53
C ALA A 7 -0.95 10.59 0.15
N VAL A 8 -1.17 10.10 1.38
CA VAL A 8 -0.21 9.23 2.09
C VAL A 8 0.03 7.93 1.31
N CYS A 9 -1.01 7.27 0.83
CA CYS A 9 -0.88 6.06 0.00
C CYS A 9 -0.08 6.32 -1.28
N ILE A 10 -0.34 7.42 -1.98
CA ILE A 10 0.37 7.78 -3.21
C ILE A 10 1.85 8.00 -2.91
N ILE A 11 2.18 8.73 -1.84
CA ILE A 11 3.57 8.97 -1.44
C ILE A 11 4.26 7.65 -1.09
N TYR A 12 3.57 6.79 -0.33
CA TYR A 12 4.07 5.48 0.06
C TYR A 12 4.36 4.61 -1.17
N ASP A 13 3.40 4.45 -2.09
CA ASP A 13 3.60 3.69 -3.33
C ASP A 13 4.74 4.29 -4.18
N VAL A 14 4.86 5.62 -4.28
CA VAL A 14 6.00 6.22 -5.01
C VAL A 14 7.33 5.82 -4.38
N LEU A 15 7.44 5.83 -3.06
CA LEU A 15 8.65 5.40 -2.36
C LEU A 15 8.90 3.89 -2.55
N ASP A 16 7.86 3.08 -2.51
CA ASP A 16 7.96 1.63 -2.64
C ASP A 16 8.36 1.21 -4.06
N LEU A 17 7.69 1.77 -5.07
CA LEU A 17 7.98 1.53 -6.49
C LEU A 17 9.38 2.01 -6.91
N THR A 18 9.96 2.99 -6.23
CA THR A 18 11.27 3.57 -6.60
C THR A 18 12.42 3.09 -5.73
N LEU A 19 12.15 2.82 -4.46
CA LEU A 19 13.16 2.57 -3.44
C LEU A 19 12.88 1.30 -2.62
N GLY A 20 11.81 0.55 -2.85
CA GLY A 20 11.41 -0.61 -2.02
C GLY A 20 12.55 -1.58 -1.73
N ARG A 21 13.29 -1.99 -2.77
CA ARG A 21 14.48 -2.88 -2.63
C ARG A 21 15.66 -2.26 -1.86
N THR A 22 15.73 -0.93 -1.78
CA THR A 22 16.77 -0.21 -1.02
C THR A 22 16.32 0.21 0.37
N LEU A 23 15.01 0.46 0.56
CA LEU A 23 14.38 0.84 1.82
C LEU A 23 14.20 -0.36 2.74
N PHE A 24 13.90 -1.54 2.19
CA PHE A 24 13.60 -2.75 2.93
C PHE A 24 14.69 -3.81 2.70
N VAL A 25 15.75 -3.73 3.50
CA VAL A 25 16.89 -4.68 3.45
C VAL A 25 16.50 -6.09 3.92
N ILE A 26 15.38 -6.20 4.64
CA ILE A 26 14.85 -7.46 5.17
C ILE A 26 13.75 -7.94 4.22
N PRO A 27 13.78 -9.20 3.74
CA PRO A 27 12.67 -9.77 2.97
C PRO A 27 11.34 -9.60 3.71
N PHE A 28 10.27 -9.26 3.00
CA PHE A 28 8.94 -8.99 3.55
C PHE A 28 8.82 -7.71 4.40
N GLY A 29 9.86 -6.87 4.46
CA GLY A 29 9.88 -5.66 5.27
C GLY A 29 8.93 -4.58 4.75
N GLY A 30 8.87 -4.39 3.44
CA GLY A 30 7.98 -3.41 2.80
C GLY A 30 6.52 -3.81 2.95
N GLU A 31 6.26 -5.10 2.75
CA GLU A 31 4.93 -5.71 2.79
C GLU A 31 4.34 -5.61 4.20
N LEU A 32 5.17 -5.83 5.23
CA LEU A 32 4.74 -5.67 6.61
C LEU A 32 4.40 -4.21 6.95
N VAL A 33 5.24 -3.27 6.50
CA VAL A 33 5.02 -1.84 6.75
C VAL A 33 3.79 -1.34 5.99
N GLY A 34 3.68 -1.66 4.70
CA GLY A 34 2.55 -1.27 3.85
C GLY A 34 1.23 -1.90 4.31
N CYS A 35 1.26 -3.15 4.75
CA CYS A 35 0.10 -3.82 5.33
C CYS A 35 -0.32 -3.19 6.67
N ALA A 36 0.62 -2.90 7.56
CA ALA A 36 0.31 -2.20 8.81
C ALA A 36 -0.23 -0.78 8.56
N LEU A 37 0.38 -0.03 7.63
CA LEU A 37 -0.04 1.30 7.21
C LEU A 37 -1.48 1.27 6.67
N CYS A 38 -1.75 0.40 5.70
CA CYS A 38 -3.07 0.28 5.08
C CYS A 38 -4.11 -0.22 6.08
N ALA A 39 -3.77 -1.17 6.96
CA ALA A 39 -4.67 -1.65 8.00
C ALA A 39 -5.02 -0.56 9.02
N ALA A 40 -4.05 0.27 9.40
CA ALA A 40 -4.30 1.43 10.27
C ALA A 40 -5.23 2.47 9.62
N MET A 41 -5.13 2.67 8.30
CA MET A 41 -5.94 3.65 7.58
C MET A 41 -7.32 3.15 7.18
N PHE A 42 -7.46 1.88 6.80
CA PHE A 42 -8.65 1.32 6.15
C PHE A 42 -9.17 0.04 6.81
N GLY A 43 -8.65 -0.35 7.98
CA GLY A 43 -9.11 -1.52 8.72
C GLY A 43 -8.80 -2.83 7.98
N THR A 44 -9.76 -3.78 8.00
CA THR A 44 -9.57 -5.10 7.38
C THR A 44 -9.32 -5.04 5.88
N SER A 45 -9.87 -4.04 5.18
CA SER A 45 -9.58 -3.82 3.75
C SER A 45 -8.11 -3.49 3.48
N GLY A 46 -7.40 -2.94 4.47
CA GLY A 46 -5.98 -2.66 4.37
C GLY A 46 -5.10 -3.92 4.39
N LEU A 47 -5.61 -5.04 4.90
CA LEU A 47 -4.89 -6.32 4.90
C LEU A 47 -4.70 -6.89 3.50
N LEU A 48 -5.44 -6.37 2.50
CA LEU A 48 -5.25 -6.74 1.09
C LEU A 48 -3.85 -6.36 0.57
N TYR A 49 -3.17 -5.42 1.23
CA TYR A 49 -1.78 -5.10 0.92
C TYR A 49 -0.86 -6.31 1.07
N GLY A 50 -1.16 -7.22 2.01
CA GLY A 50 -0.38 -8.44 2.22
C GLY A 50 -0.38 -9.40 1.02
N LEU A 51 -1.16 -9.14 -0.03
CA LEU A 51 -1.06 -9.87 -1.31
C LEU A 51 0.27 -9.64 -2.02
N GLU A 52 0.96 -8.52 -1.77
CA GLU A 52 2.28 -8.27 -2.34
C GLU A 52 3.33 -9.26 -1.84
N ALA A 53 3.14 -9.82 -0.63
CA ALA A 53 3.98 -10.89 -0.12
C ALA A 53 3.92 -12.19 -0.96
N LEU A 54 2.97 -12.33 -1.90
CA LEU A 54 2.93 -13.45 -2.85
C LEU A 54 3.94 -13.27 -3.99
N ASP A 55 4.36 -12.04 -4.27
CA ASP A 55 5.44 -11.75 -5.21
C ASP A 55 6.80 -11.79 -4.50
N MET A 56 7.26 -12.99 -4.18
CA MET A 56 8.55 -13.22 -3.52
C MET A 56 9.77 -12.68 -4.29
N THR A 57 9.59 -12.25 -5.54
CA THR A 57 10.66 -11.72 -6.39
C THR A 57 10.71 -10.19 -6.41
N GLU A 58 9.71 -9.53 -5.81
CA GLU A 58 9.53 -8.08 -5.82
C GLU A 58 9.55 -7.50 -7.24
N GLN A 59 9.07 -8.27 -8.22
CA GLN A 59 9.08 -7.89 -9.65
C GLN A 59 7.78 -7.23 -10.09
N ILE A 60 6.66 -7.67 -9.54
CA ILE A 60 5.30 -7.15 -9.74
C ILE A 60 5.04 -6.02 -8.75
N ASP A 61 5.52 -6.17 -7.52
CA ASP A 61 5.41 -5.17 -6.44
C ASP A 61 5.88 -3.77 -6.90
N GLY A 62 7.01 -3.72 -7.60
CA GLY A 62 7.56 -2.50 -8.22
C GLY A 62 6.74 -1.86 -9.35
N PHE A 63 5.52 -2.33 -9.64
CA PHE A 63 4.64 -1.76 -10.68
C PHE A 63 3.21 -1.51 -10.24
N ILE A 64 2.76 -2.04 -9.10
CA ILE A 64 1.36 -1.94 -8.67
C ILE A 64 1.27 -0.96 -7.49
N PRO A 65 0.55 0.17 -7.62
CA PRO A 65 0.37 1.11 -6.51
C PRO A 65 -0.72 0.60 -5.55
N THR A 66 -0.42 -0.47 -4.81
CA THR A 66 -1.41 -1.22 -4.03
C THR A 66 -2.03 -0.39 -2.90
N ALA A 67 -1.25 0.44 -2.19
CA ALA A 67 -1.80 1.29 -1.14
C ALA A 67 -2.81 2.29 -1.72
N THR A 68 -2.50 2.86 -2.88
CA THR A 68 -3.38 3.81 -3.60
C THR A 68 -4.66 3.12 -4.06
N LEU A 69 -4.56 1.90 -4.61
CA LEU A 69 -5.74 1.12 -5.02
C LEU A 69 -6.66 0.83 -3.82
N ILE A 70 -6.09 0.42 -2.68
CA ILE A 70 -6.86 0.21 -1.44
C ILE A 70 -7.54 1.51 -0.99
N ALA A 71 -6.85 2.65 -1.06
CA ALA A 71 -7.43 3.95 -0.73
C ALA A 71 -8.61 4.29 -1.65
N LEU A 72 -8.47 4.07 -2.95
CA LEU A 72 -9.54 4.29 -3.94
C LEU A 72 -10.75 3.38 -3.71
N MET A 73 -10.54 2.12 -3.36
CA MET A 73 -11.61 1.18 -2.99
C MET A 73 -12.39 1.63 -1.76
N ASN A 74 -11.71 2.28 -0.81
CA ASN A 74 -12.31 2.80 0.43
C ASN A 74 -12.80 4.25 0.32
N LYS A 75 -12.96 4.77 -0.90
CA LYS A 75 -13.50 6.12 -1.12
C LYS A 75 -14.93 6.22 -0.54
N PRO A 76 -15.21 7.21 0.33
CA PRO A 76 -16.57 7.45 0.82
C PRO A 76 -17.52 7.67 -0.36
N LYS A 77 -18.67 7.01 -0.34
CA LYS A 77 -19.71 7.26 -1.35
C LYS A 77 -20.24 8.68 -1.17
N PRO A 78 -20.49 9.42 -2.25
CA PRO A 78 -21.19 10.70 -2.14
C PRO A 78 -22.56 10.43 -1.51
N ASN A 79 -22.91 11.20 -0.47
CA ASN A 79 -24.27 11.20 0.07
C ASN A 79 -25.21 11.62 -1.07
N ARG A 80 -26.03 10.68 -1.56
CA ARG A 80 -27.14 10.98 -2.45
C ARG A 80 -28.34 11.42 -1.62
#